data_AF-A0A9D2GV03-F1
#
_entry.id   AF-A0A9D2GV03-F1
#
_cell.length_a   1.000
_cell.length_b   1.000
_cell.length_c   1.000
_cell.angle_alpha   90.00
_cell.angle_beta   90.00
_cell.angle_gamma   90.00
#
_symmetry.space_group_name_H-M   'P 1'
#
loop_
_entity.id
_entity.type
_entity.pdbx_description
1 polymer ?
#
loop_
_entity_poly.entity_id
_entity_poly.type
_entity_poly.pdbx_seq_one_letter_code
_entity_poly.pdbx_strand_id
1 'polypeptide(L)'
;MAFIIYLAKIYIVILLFRFVSTKQELTFNPLGRILAKLTNPVLPNNSNNFIPVLIILLVVVTSLLNSISSNNLEFLSKLMSSLINYIYFFMLFYIVSMIFGSFGNRPIGGGFIALFFRLGLPWVKMTRLFIPINSGKIIIPAIIILFLITTCLTAVINTVFNLIIYQVIGNTAAVFISALATGAYKVFGLLYYMSLIIAFRAIISWVSPDPRNMVVQLVYIITEPVLEPLRKLIPPIGIIDFSAFIAMIAFYFGGMILQGLVSPFIL
;
A
#
# COMPACT_ATOMS: atom_id res chain seq x y z
N MET A 1 19.39 8.31 7.10
CA MET A 1 18.90 8.06 5.73
C MET A 1 17.53 7.37 5.70
N ALA A 2 17.35 6.20 6.33
CA ALA A 2 16.08 5.45 6.28
C ALA A 2 14.83 6.24 6.72
N PHE A 3 14.95 7.06 7.76
CA PHE A 3 13.86 7.93 8.22
C PHE A 3 13.37 8.93 7.16
N ILE A 4 14.30 9.55 6.42
CA ILE A 4 13.97 10.51 5.35
C ILE A 4 13.20 9.81 4.22
N ILE A 5 13.62 8.60 3.84
CA ILE A 5 12.94 7.79 2.82
C ILE A 5 11.53 7.43 3.28
N TYR A 6 11.35 7.09 4.57
CA TYR A 6 10.03 6.80 5.12
C TYR A 6 9.10 8.03 5.10
N LEU A 7 9.61 9.20 5.52
CA LEU A 7 8.86 10.46 5.42
C LEU A 7 8.48 10.79 3.98
N ALA A 8 9.39 10.58 3.03
CA ALA A 8 9.10 10.80 1.63
C ALA A 8 8.01 9.86 1.11
N LYS A 9 8.00 8.58 1.51
CA LYS A 9 6.90 7.64 1.18
C LYS A 9 5.56 8.10 1.75
N ILE A 10 5.52 8.58 2.99
CA ILE A 10 4.31 9.18 3.58
C ILE A 10 3.85 10.38 2.73
N TYR A 11 4.78 11.25 2.35
CA TYR A 11 4.45 12.42 1.54
C TYR A 11 3.98 12.05 0.14
N ILE A 12 4.55 11.01 -0.49
CA ILE A 12 4.04 10.44 -1.74
C ILE A 12 2.60 9.95 -1.58
N VAL A 13 2.26 9.25 -0.49
CA VAL A 13 0.87 8.85 -0.21
C VAL A 13 -0.06 10.07 -0.10
N ILE A 14 0.36 11.12 0.60
CA ILE A 14 -0.40 12.37 0.74
C ILE A 14 -0.65 12.99 -0.64
N LEU A 15 0.36 13.02 -1.52
CA LEU A 15 0.25 13.52 -2.88
C LEU A 15 -0.69 12.67 -3.74
N LEU A 16 -0.66 11.33 -3.60
CA LEU A 16 -1.58 10.44 -4.31
C LEU A 16 -3.03 10.70 -3.88
N PHE A 17 -3.29 10.87 -2.59
CA PHE A 17 -4.62 11.27 -2.12
C PHE A 17 -5.02 12.65 -2.63
N ARG A 18 -4.09 13.61 -2.63
CA ARG A 18 -4.33 14.96 -3.18
C ARG A 18 -4.66 14.91 -4.66
N PHE A 19 -3.99 14.07 -5.44
CA PHE A 19 -4.21 13.91 -6.88
C PHE A 19 -5.63 13.45 -7.20
N VAL A 20 -6.20 12.60 -6.35
CA VAL A 20 -7.50 11.96 -6.54
C VAL A 20 -8.66 12.69 -5.84
N SER A 21 -8.34 13.63 -4.95
CA SER A 21 -9.32 14.44 -4.22
C SER A 21 -9.97 15.48 -5.13
N THR A 22 -11.28 15.68 -4.99
CA THR A 22 -11.97 16.79 -5.67
C THR A 22 -11.73 18.13 -4.96
N LYS A 23 -11.93 19.24 -5.68
CA LYS A 23 -11.83 20.58 -5.08
C LYS A 23 -12.77 20.75 -3.86
N GLN A 24 -13.98 20.21 -3.93
CA GLN A 24 -14.95 20.25 -2.83
C GLN A 24 -14.50 19.44 -1.61
N GLU A 25 -13.92 18.26 -1.82
CA GLU A 25 -13.39 17.44 -0.71
C GLU A 25 -12.26 18.17 0.01
N LEU A 26 -11.36 18.84 -0.74
CA LEU A 26 -10.24 19.58 -0.17
C LEU A 26 -10.67 20.79 0.69
N THR A 27 -11.86 21.35 0.44
CA THR A 27 -12.37 22.51 1.17
C THR A 27 -13.33 22.14 2.30
N PHE A 28 -14.19 21.14 2.11
CA PHE A 28 -15.29 20.83 3.03
C PHE A 28 -15.04 19.61 3.91
N ASN A 29 -14.19 18.65 3.50
CA ASN A 29 -13.88 17.48 4.31
C ASN A 29 -12.71 17.78 5.28
N PRO A 30 -12.80 17.42 6.57
CA PRO A 30 -11.67 17.50 7.51
C PRO A 30 -10.35 16.91 6.99
N LEU A 31 -10.38 15.72 6.39
CA LEU A 31 -9.21 15.09 5.78
C LEU A 31 -8.71 15.85 4.56
N GLY A 32 -9.63 16.33 3.72
CA GLY A 32 -9.29 17.14 2.57
C GLY A 32 -8.60 18.44 2.96
N ARG A 33 -9.03 19.08 4.06
CA ARG A 33 -8.36 20.27 4.63
C ARG A 33 -6.96 19.95 5.13
N ILE A 34 -6.76 18.80 5.78
CA ILE A 34 -5.43 18.36 6.23
C ILE A 34 -4.53 18.11 5.01
N LEU A 35 -5.02 17.38 4.01
CA LEU A 35 -4.30 17.14 2.76
C LEU A 35 -3.91 18.47 2.11
N ALA A 36 -4.86 19.42 1.99
CA ALA A 36 -4.60 20.74 1.46
C ALA A 36 -3.55 21.49 2.27
N LYS A 37 -3.65 21.51 3.60
CA LYS A 37 -2.67 22.18 4.46
C LYS A 37 -1.26 21.60 4.29
N LEU A 38 -1.14 20.27 4.13
CA LEU A 38 0.14 19.59 3.96
C LEU A 38 0.73 19.77 2.55
N THR A 39 -0.10 19.88 1.51
CA THR A 39 0.38 19.98 0.13
C THR A 39 0.48 21.40 -0.41
N ASN A 40 -0.37 22.33 0.06
CA ASN A 40 -0.45 23.70 -0.48
C ASN A 40 0.87 24.49 -0.43
N PRO A 41 1.77 24.32 0.57
CA PRO A 41 3.07 24.99 0.56
C PRO A 41 3.92 24.67 -0.67
N VAL A 42 3.74 23.46 -1.23
CA VAL A 42 4.48 22.97 -2.38
C VAL A 42 3.65 23.05 -3.67
N LEU A 43 2.34 22.91 -3.56
CA LEU A 43 1.37 22.90 -4.66
C LEU A 43 0.30 23.98 -4.43
N PRO A 44 0.55 25.23 -4.85
CA PRO A 44 -0.43 26.31 -4.72
C PRO A 44 -1.69 26.02 -5.56
N ASN A 45 -2.81 26.67 -5.20
CA ASN A 45 -4.10 26.46 -5.85
C ASN A 45 -3.96 26.51 -7.39
N ASN A 46 -4.52 25.49 -8.07
CA ASN A 46 -4.48 25.26 -9.52
C ASN A 46 -3.27 24.49 -10.11
N SER A 47 -2.32 24.02 -9.28
CA SER A 47 -1.13 23.26 -9.74
C SER A 47 -1.28 21.73 -9.76
N ASN A 48 -2.51 21.19 -9.73
CA ASN A 48 -2.72 19.73 -9.61
C ASN A 48 -2.05 18.89 -10.73
N ASN A 49 -1.84 19.49 -11.90
CA ASN A 49 -1.16 18.83 -13.03
C ASN A 49 0.31 18.50 -12.74
N PHE A 50 0.94 19.19 -11.77
CA PHE A 50 2.32 18.95 -11.37
C PHE A 50 2.48 17.82 -10.34
N ILE A 51 1.40 17.30 -9.77
CA ILE A 51 1.47 16.26 -8.74
C ILE A 51 2.20 14.99 -9.23
N PRO A 52 1.92 14.44 -10.43
CA PRO A 52 2.65 13.27 -10.93
C PRO A 52 4.15 13.54 -11.08
N VAL A 53 4.50 14.73 -11.57
CA VAL A 53 5.91 15.16 -11.73
C VAL A 53 6.60 15.21 -10.37
N LEU A 54 5.92 15.73 -9.34
CA LEU A 54 6.48 15.82 -8.00
C LEU A 54 6.67 14.46 -7.33
N ILE A 55 5.74 13.52 -7.56
CA ILE A 55 5.88 12.13 -7.11
C ILE A 55 7.10 11.49 -7.77
N ILE A 56 7.26 11.64 -9.08
CA ILE A 56 8.43 11.11 -9.81
C ILE A 56 9.72 11.73 -9.28
N LEU A 57 9.73 13.06 -9.09
CA LEU A 57 10.89 13.77 -8.54
C LEU A 57 11.27 13.22 -7.15
N LEU A 58 10.31 13.01 -6.26
CA LEU A 58 10.57 12.44 -4.94
C LEU A 58 11.13 11.02 -5.01
N VAL A 59 10.57 10.18 -5.88
CA VAL A 59 11.07 8.80 -6.11
C VAL A 59 12.51 8.83 -6.59
N VAL A 60 12.84 9.69 -7.54
CA VAL A 60 14.20 9.83 -8.08
C VAL A 60 15.15 10.36 -7.01
N VAL A 61 14.82 11.48 -6.36
CA VAL A 61 15.67 12.12 -5.34
C VAL A 61 15.96 11.16 -4.18
N THR A 62 14.94 10.47 -3.68
CA THR A 62 15.13 9.52 -2.57
C THR A 62 15.90 8.27 -3.00
N SER A 63 15.75 7.83 -4.24
CA SER A 63 16.54 6.71 -4.77
C SER A 63 18.01 7.09 -4.93
N LEU A 64 18.29 8.31 -5.39
CA LEU A 64 19.65 8.86 -5.42
C LEU A 64 20.23 8.97 -4.01
N LEU A 65 19.47 9.53 -3.07
CA LEU A 65 19.89 9.63 -1.66
C LEU A 65 20.28 8.26 -1.10
N ASN A 66 19.47 7.23 -1.35
CA ASN A 66 19.78 5.88 -0.88
C ASN A 66 21.07 5.29 -1.50
N SER A 67 21.43 5.73 -2.72
CA SER A 67 22.61 5.25 -3.43
C SER A 67 23.88 6.05 -3.13
N ILE A 68 23.81 7.31 -2.68
CA ILE A 68 25.00 8.17 -2.48
C ILE A 68 25.98 7.60 -1.44
N SER A 69 25.49 6.86 -0.44
CA SER A 69 26.34 6.25 0.59
C SER A 69 27.13 5.02 0.12
N SER A 70 27.12 4.70 -1.17
CA SER A 70 27.71 3.48 -1.71
C SER A 70 28.93 3.72 -2.56
N ASN A 71 29.80 2.70 -2.62
CA ASN A 71 30.97 2.72 -3.49
C ASN A 71 30.53 2.88 -4.96
N ASN A 72 31.40 3.46 -5.80
CA ASN A 72 31.10 3.71 -7.22
C ASN A 72 30.58 2.48 -7.97
N LEU A 73 31.05 1.27 -7.61
CA LEU A 73 30.62 0.00 -8.19
C LEU A 73 29.21 -0.43 -7.76
N GLU A 74 28.76 -0.05 -6.57
CA GLU A 74 27.44 -0.43 -6.00
C GLU A 74 26.36 0.62 -6.24
N PHE A 75 26.73 1.81 -6.70
CA PHE A 75 25.80 2.92 -6.87
C PHE A 75 24.61 2.55 -7.77
N LEU A 76 24.89 1.95 -8.93
CA LEU A 76 23.86 1.57 -9.90
C LEU A 76 22.95 0.46 -9.37
N SER A 77 23.50 -0.53 -8.64
CA SER A 77 22.73 -1.65 -8.11
C SER A 77 21.79 -1.21 -6.98
N LYS A 78 22.27 -0.33 -6.08
CA LYS A 78 21.43 0.26 -5.04
C LYS A 78 20.37 1.20 -5.62
N LEU A 79 20.68 1.92 -6.70
CA LEU A 79 19.71 2.78 -7.37
C LEU A 79 18.56 1.96 -7.94
N MET A 80 18.88 0.87 -8.66
CA MET A 80 17.86 -0.03 -9.20
C MET A 80 17.05 -0.72 -8.10
N SER A 81 17.70 -1.23 -7.06
CA SER A 81 17.01 -1.82 -5.90
C SER A 81 16.04 -0.82 -5.26
N SER A 82 16.44 0.46 -5.14
CA SER A 82 15.55 1.51 -4.63
C SER A 82 14.34 1.74 -5.52
N LEU A 83 14.52 1.82 -6.84
CA LEU A 83 13.41 1.98 -7.79
C LEU A 83 12.45 0.78 -7.76
N ILE A 84 12.96 -0.45 -7.69
CA ILE A 84 12.16 -1.67 -7.54
C ILE A 84 11.37 -1.65 -6.23
N ASN A 85 11.98 -1.19 -5.14
CA ASN A 85 11.27 -1.02 -3.87
C ASN A 85 10.12 -0.02 -3.96
N TYR A 86 10.24 1.03 -4.79
CA TYR A 86 9.14 1.93 -5.09
C TYR A 86 8.04 1.27 -5.93
N ILE A 87 8.39 0.41 -6.91
CA ILE A 87 7.40 -0.39 -7.65
C ILE A 87 6.57 -1.26 -6.69
N TYR A 88 7.22 -1.99 -5.79
CA TYR A 88 6.51 -2.78 -4.78
C TYR A 88 5.71 -1.92 -3.79
N PHE A 89 6.21 -0.74 -3.43
CA PHE A 89 5.47 0.21 -2.60
C PHE A 89 4.17 0.66 -3.29
N PHE A 90 4.21 1.04 -4.58
CA PHE A 90 3.01 1.41 -5.33
C PHE A 90 2.07 0.22 -5.50
N MET A 91 2.60 -0.98 -5.81
CA MET A 91 1.81 -2.21 -5.87
C MET A 91 1.01 -2.41 -4.57
N LEU A 92 1.68 -2.40 -3.41
CA LEU A 92 1.02 -2.55 -2.11
C LEU A 92 0.00 -1.44 -1.87
N PHE A 93 0.35 -0.19 -2.16
CA PHE A 93 -0.54 0.95 -1.95
C PHE A 93 -1.83 0.82 -2.78
N TYR A 94 -1.73 0.41 -4.05
CA TYR A 94 -2.90 0.19 -4.90
C TYR A 94 -3.72 -1.04 -4.51
N ILE A 95 -3.08 -2.14 -4.07
CA ILE A 95 -3.77 -3.31 -3.52
C ILE A 95 -4.59 -2.90 -2.29
N VAL A 96 -3.93 -2.23 -1.34
CA VAL A 96 -4.56 -1.71 -0.12
C VAL A 96 -5.72 -0.77 -0.48
N SER A 97 -5.54 0.10 -1.47
CA SER A 97 -6.59 1.00 -1.93
C SER A 97 -7.78 0.31 -2.56
N MET A 98 -7.56 -0.75 -3.34
CA MET A 98 -8.64 -1.55 -3.91
C MET A 98 -9.41 -2.33 -2.83
N ILE A 99 -8.70 -2.90 -1.84
CA ILE A 99 -9.33 -3.59 -0.70
C ILE A 99 -10.20 -2.62 0.09
N PHE A 100 -9.65 -1.47 0.51
CA PHE A 100 -10.42 -0.48 1.26
C PHE A 100 -11.56 0.14 0.45
N GLY A 101 -11.31 0.43 -0.83
CA GLY A 101 -12.33 0.91 -1.75
C GLY A 101 -13.49 -0.08 -1.93
N SER A 102 -13.24 -1.39 -1.80
CA SER A 102 -14.27 -2.44 -1.88
C SER A 102 -15.29 -2.38 -0.74
N PHE A 103 -14.88 -1.94 0.45
CA PHE A 103 -15.76 -1.90 1.62
C PHE A 103 -16.74 -0.73 1.58
N GLY A 104 -16.47 0.29 0.76
CA GLY A 104 -17.35 1.44 0.58
C GLY A 104 -18.57 1.10 -0.26
N ASN A 105 -19.66 0.66 0.37
CA ASN A 105 -20.86 0.22 -0.33
C ASN A 105 -21.76 1.35 -0.87
N ARG A 106 -21.23 2.55 -1.21
CA ARG A 106 -22.04 3.67 -1.75
C ARG A 106 -21.33 4.51 -2.81
N PRO A 107 -22.01 4.91 -3.91
CA PRO A 107 -21.33 5.45 -5.10
C PRO A 107 -20.83 6.90 -4.96
N ILE A 108 -21.46 7.76 -4.16
CA ILE A 108 -21.14 9.20 -4.14
C ILE A 108 -21.29 9.70 -2.69
N GLY A 109 -20.18 10.07 -2.06
CA GLY A 109 -20.14 10.63 -0.69
C GLY A 109 -18.69 10.87 -0.27
N GLY A 110 -18.27 12.14 -0.22
CA GLY A 110 -16.87 12.57 -0.18
C GLY A 110 -16.12 12.33 1.14
N GLY A 111 -16.00 11.06 1.55
CA GLY A 111 -15.24 10.59 2.71
C GLY A 111 -13.90 9.93 2.34
N PHE A 112 -13.11 9.54 3.35
CA PHE A 112 -11.78 8.89 3.20
C PHE A 112 -11.80 7.68 2.26
N ILE A 113 -12.81 6.82 2.38
CA ILE A 113 -12.96 5.59 1.59
C ILE A 113 -13.10 5.88 0.09
N ALA A 114 -13.75 7.00 -0.26
CA ALA A 114 -13.92 7.40 -1.67
C ALA A 114 -12.58 7.68 -2.35
N LEU A 115 -11.59 8.17 -1.61
CA LEU A 115 -10.24 8.41 -2.14
C LEU A 115 -9.55 7.09 -2.52
N PHE A 116 -9.63 6.07 -1.66
CA PHE A 116 -9.09 4.73 -1.96
C PHE A 116 -9.81 4.07 -3.13
N PHE A 117 -11.14 4.17 -3.17
CA PHE A 117 -11.91 3.67 -4.30
C PHE A 117 -11.42 4.26 -5.62
N ARG A 118 -11.31 5.60 -5.69
CA ARG A 118 -10.85 6.28 -6.89
C ARG A 118 -9.39 5.97 -7.26
N LEU A 119 -8.51 5.76 -6.28
CA LEU A 119 -7.14 5.30 -6.52
C LEU A 119 -7.09 3.89 -7.12
N GLY A 120 -8.02 3.01 -6.73
CA GLY A 120 -8.15 1.67 -7.29
C GLY A 120 -8.85 1.62 -8.66
N LEU A 121 -9.62 2.66 -9.04
CA LEU A 121 -10.41 2.68 -10.27
C LEU A 121 -9.63 2.40 -11.56
N PRO A 122 -8.42 2.96 -11.79
CA PRO A 122 -7.67 2.69 -13.03
C PRO A 122 -7.45 1.20 -13.25
N TRP A 123 -7.05 0.48 -12.20
CA TRP A 123 -6.82 -0.96 -12.25
C TRP A 123 -8.11 -1.74 -12.46
N VAL A 124 -9.19 -1.38 -11.76
CA VAL A 124 -10.51 -2.01 -11.97
C VAL A 124 -11.04 -1.78 -13.38
N LYS A 125 -10.84 -0.59 -13.96
CA LYS A 125 -11.22 -0.30 -15.35
C LYS A 125 -10.39 -1.12 -16.33
N MET A 126 -9.07 -1.22 -16.11
CA MET A 126 -8.20 -2.07 -16.93
C MET A 126 -8.65 -3.52 -16.89
N THR A 127 -9.03 -4.05 -15.73
CA THR A 127 -9.45 -5.46 -15.63
C THR A 127 -10.80 -5.73 -16.26
N ARG A 128 -11.70 -4.74 -16.30
CA ARG A 128 -12.97 -4.83 -17.05
C ARG A 128 -12.78 -5.02 -18.54
N LEU A 129 -11.64 -4.58 -19.09
CA LEU A 129 -11.32 -4.79 -20.51
C LEU A 129 -11.11 -6.28 -20.83
N PHE A 130 -10.59 -7.05 -19.87
CA PHE A 130 -10.30 -8.47 -20.05
C PHE A 130 -11.39 -9.38 -19.48
N ILE A 131 -12.03 -8.96 -18.38
CA ILE A 131 -12.99 -9.77 -17.62
C ILE A 131 -14.26 -8.93 -17.39
N PRO A 132 -15.34 -9.14 -18.17
CA PRO A 132 -16.56 -8.35 -18.08
C PRO A 132 -17.45 -8.77 -16.89
N ILE A 133 -16.97 -8.54 -15.66
CA ILE A 133 -17.74 -8.79 -14.42
C ILE A 133 -18.32 -7.47 -13.91
N ASN A 134 -19.65 -7.40 -13.81
CA ASN A 134 -20.39 -6.21 -13.37
C ASN A 134 -20.57 -6.10 -11.84
N SER A 135 -19.86 -6.91 -11.05
CA SER A 135 -19.99 -6.95 -9.59
C SER A 135 -18.73 -6.47 -8.86
N GLY A 136 -18.86 -6.14 -7.56
CA GLY A 136 -17.73 -5.83 -6.68
C GLY A 136 -16.66 -6.93 -6.61
N LYS A 137 -17.00 -8.16 -7.04
CA LYS A 137 -16.04 -9.28 -7.13
C LYS A 137 -14.89 -9.02 -8.12
N ILE A 138 -15.00 -8.02 -9.00
CA ILE A 138 -13.93 -7.63 -9.94
C ILE A 138 -12.64 -7.14 -9.26
N ILE A 139 -12.71 -6.81 -7.97
CA ILE A 139 -11.55 -6.32 -7.22
C ILE A 139 -10.49 -7.41 -7.04
N ILE A 140 -10.91 -8.67 -6.87
CA ILE A 140 -9.99 -9.81 -6.75
C ILE A 140 -9.16 -9.99 -8.03
N PRO A 141 -9.75 -10.13 -9.24
CA PRO A 141 -8.96 -10.22 -10.46
C PRO A 141 -8.15 -8.95 -10.72
N ALA A 142 -8.61 -7.76 -10.27
CA ALA A 142 -7.83 -6.53 -10.36
C ALA A 142 -6.54 -6.55 -9.52
N ILE A 143 -6.62 -7.05 -8.29
CA ILE A 143 -5.46 -7.24 -7.42
C ILE A 143 -4.50 -8.26 -8.04
N ILE A 144 -5.01 -9.37 -8.57
CA ILE A 144 -4.18 -10.41 -9.20
C ILE A 144 -3.47 -9.87 -10.44
N ILE A 145 -4.17 -9.14 -11.31
CA ILE A 145 -3.59 -8.54 -12.52
C ILE A 145 -2.52 -7.52 -12.16
N LEU A 146 -2.79 -6.63 -11.19
CA LEU A 146 -1.80 -5.68 -10.69
C LEU A 146 -0.55 -6.40 -10.15
N PHE A 147 -0.75 -7.44 -9.35
CA PHE A 147 0.35 -8.24 -8.80
C PHE A 147 1.18 -8.86 -9.92
N LEU A 148 0.56 -9.55 -10.87
CA LEU A 148 1.26 -10.21 -11.98
C LEU A 148 2.01 -9.22 -12.87
N ILE A 149 1.41 -8.09 -13.21
CA ILE A 149 2.04 -7.05 -14.03
C ILE A 149 3.29 -6.51 -13.33
N THR A 150 3.18 -6.19 -12.03
CA THR A 150 4.30 -5.63 -11.28
C THR A 150 5.41 -6.66 -11.03
N THR A 151 5.08 -7.93 -10.81
CA THR A 151 6.07 -9.01 -10.71
C THR A 151 6.78 -9.25 -12.04
N CYS A 152 6.04 -9.20 -13.16
CA CYS A 152 6.64 -9.34 -14.49
C CYS A 152 7.57 -8.16 -14.80
N LEU A 153 7.12 -6.94 -14.52
CA LEU A 153 7.91 -5.71 -14.71
C LEU A 153 9.21 -5.77 -13.90
N THR A 154 9.14 -6.14 -12.62
CA THR A 154 10.33 -6.22 -11.74
C THR A 154 11.28 -7.35 -12.18
N ALA A 155 10.78 -8.49 -12.61
CA ALA A 155 11.60 -9.56 -13.17
C ALA A 155 12.36 -9.08 -14.43
N VAL A 156 11.66 -8.42 -15.36
CA VAL A 156 12.28 -7.87 -16.58
C VAL A 156 13.33 -6.81 -16.26
N ILE A 157 13.05 -5.90 -15.32
CA ILE A 157 14.03 -4.89 -14.90
C ILE A 157 15.28 -5.57 -14.31
N ASN A 158 15.10 -6.57 -13.44
CA ASN A 158 16.22 -7.30 -12.84
C ASN A 158 17.04 -8.07 -13.86
N THR A 159 16.41 -8.75 -14.82
CA THR A 159 17.14 -9.47 -15.88
C THR A 159 17.93 -8.50 -16.75
N VAL A 160 17.31 -7.42 -17.24
CA VAL A 160 17.98 -6.40 -18.05
C VAL A 160 19.14 -5.76 -17.28
N PHE A 161 18.94 -5.45 -16.00
CA PHE A 161 19.99 -4.86 -15.18
C PHE A 161 21.18 -5.80 -14.96
N ASN A 162 20.92 -7.08 -14.67
CA ASN A 162 21.98 -8.08 -14.52
C ASN A 162 22.79 -8.26 -15.82
N LEU A 163 22.13 -8.18 -16.98
CA LEU A 163 22.81 -8.21 -18.28
C LEU A 163 23.72 -6.99 -18.48
N ILE A 164 23.27 -5.79 -18.11
CA ILE A 164 24.03 -4.56 -18.30
C ILE A 164 25.26 -4.51 -17.39
N ILE A 165 25.12 -4.88 -16.12
CA ILE A 165 26.19 -4.73 -15.13
C ILE A 165 27.15 -5.92 -15.12
N TYR A 166 26.61 -7.14 -15.13
CA TYR A 166 27.41 -8.34 -14.96
C TYR A 166 27.70 -9.06 -16.27
N GLN A 167 27.02 -8.68 -17.38
CA GLN A 167 27.15 -9.33 -18.69
C GLN A 167 26.86 -10.83 -18.67
N VAL A 168 26.09 -11.29 -17.68
CA VAL A 168 25.72 -12.70 -17.49
C VAL A 168 24.23 -12.87 -17.73
N ILE A 169 23.87 -13.75 -18.67
CA ILE A 169 22.50 -14.27 -18.80
C ILE A 169 22.35 -15.33 -17.70
N GLY A 170 21.99 -14.88 -16.49
CA GLY A 170 21.69 -15.78 -15.38
C GLY A 170 20.46 -16.65 -15.69
N ASN A 171 20.13 -17.55 -14.76
CA ASN A 171 18.90 -18.36 -14.86
C ASN A 171 17.67 -17.44 -14.83
N THR A 172 17.10 -17.16 -16.01
CA THR A 172 15.96 -16.24 -16.16
C THR A 172 14.75 -16.73 -15.40
N ALA A 173 14.47 -18.04 -15.42
CA ALA A 173 13.38 -18.63 -14.66
C ALA A 173 13.52 -18.36 -13.16
N ALA A 174 14.74 -18.43 -12.62
CA ALA A 174 15.00 -18.13 -11.22
C ALA A 174 14.76 -16.64 -10.88
N VAL A 175 15.03 -15.71 -11.80
CA VAL A 175 14.70 -14.28 -11.63
C VAL A 175 13.19 -14.04 -11.59
N PHE A 176 12.42 -14.74 -12.43
CA PHE A 176 10.96 -14.65 -12.38
C PHE A 176 10.39 -15.24 -11.08
N ILE A 177 10.90 -16.40 -10.65
CA ILE A 177 10.49 -17.03 -9.39
C ILE A 177 10.80 -16.11 -8.20
N SER A 178 11.98 -15.51 -8.15
CA SER A 178 12.36 -14.58 -7.08
C SER A 178 11.58 -13.27 -7.10
N ALA A 179 11.22 -12.74 -8.28
CA ALA A 179 10.36 -11.57 -8.38
C ALA A 179 8.93 -11.85 -7.88
N LEU A 180 8.36 -13.01 -8.22
CA LEU A 180 7.08 -13.49 -7.71
C LEU A 180 7.13 -13.68 -6.19
N ALA A 181 8.18 -14.35 -5.70
CA ALA A 181 8.41 -14.58 -4.29
C ALA A 181 8.54 -13.27 -3.51
N THR A 182 9.31 -12.32 -4.02
CA THR A 182 9.47 -10.99 -3.39
C THR A 182 8.14 -10.25 -3.36
N GLY A 183 7.37 -10.27 -4.45
CA GLY A 183 6.03 -9.70 -4.47
C GLY A 183 5.12 -10.32 -3.39
N ALA A 184 5.06 -11.65 -3.35
CA ALA A 184 4.24 -12.39 -2.37
C ALA A 184 4.68 -12.09 -0.93
N TYR A 185 5.99 -12.08 -0.66
CA TYR A 185 6.56 -11.72 0.63
C TYR A 185 6.11 -10.33 1.09
N LYS A 186 6.11 -9.34 0.19
CA LYS A 186 5.64 -7.97 0.48
C LYS A 186 4.14 -7.95 0.78
N VAL A 187 3.33 -8.70 0.02
CA VAL A 187 1.87 -8.78 0.23
C VAL A 187 1.54 -9.47 1.56
N PHE A 188 2.17 -10.59 1.88
CA PHE A 188 2.01 -11.26 3.17
C PHE A 188 2.52 -10.40 4.34
N GLY A 189 3.47 -9.50 4.08
CA GLY A 189 3.86 -8.41 4.98
C GLY A 189 2.69 -7.53 5.44
N LEU A 190 1.65 -7.36 4.62
CA LEU A 190 0.45 -6.60 5.02
C LEU A 190 -0.27 -7.23 6.21
N LEU A 191 -0.24 -8.56 6.35
CA LEU A 191 -0.86 -9.26 7.48
C LEU A 191 -0.19 -8.87 8.81
N TYR A 192 1.14 -8.75 8.80
CA TYR A 192 1.89 -8.24 9.95
C TYR A 192 1.47 -6.80 10.30
N TYR A 193 1.41 -5.89 9.32
CA TYR A 193 0.96 -4.52 9.59
C TYR A 193 -0.50 -4.45 10.06
N MET A 194 -1.39 -5.32 9.55
CA MET A 194 -2.76 -5.42 10.05
C MET A 194 -2.81 -5.85 11.52
N SER A 195 -1.95 -6.79 11.94
CA SER A 195 -1.86 -7.20 13.35
C SER A 195 -1.53 -6.02 14.27
N LEU A 196 -0.65 -5.11 13.84
CA LEU A 196 -0.32 -3.89 14.60
C LEU A 196 -1.50 -2.93 14.72
N ILE A 197 -2.28 -2.75 13.65
CA ILE A 197 -3.46 -1.87 13.67
C ILE A 197 -4.56 -2.48 14.55
N ILE A 198 -4.73 -3.80 14.52
CA ILE A 198 -5.64 -4.52 15.42
C ILE A 198 -5.19 -4.38 16.88
N ALA A 199 -3.89 -4.49 17.15
CA ALA A 199 -3.34 -4.23 18.48
C ALA A 199 -3.66 -2.81 18.96
N PHE A 200 -3.50 -1.82 18.08
CA PHE A 200 -3.87 -0.43 18.39
C PHE A 200 -5.37 -0.28 18.67
N ARG A 201 -6.23 -0.99 17.95
CA ARG A 201 -7.68 -1.04 18.23
C ARG A 201 -8.00 -1.64 19.60
N ALA A 202 -7.30 -2.70 19.99
CA ALA A 202 -7.48 -3.31 21.31
C ALA A 202 -7.07 -2.34 22.44
N ILE A 203 -6.01 -1.56 22.25
CA ILE A 203 -5.62 -0.51 23.20
C ILE A 203 -6.71 0.57 23.28
N ILE A 204 -7.25 1.00 22.14
CA ILE A 204 -8.34 1.98 22.07
C ILE A 204 -9.58 1.49 22.83
N SER A 205 -9.95 0.21 22.73
CA SER A 205 -11.13 -0.29 23.44
C SER A 205 -10.95 -0.30 24.97
N TRP A 206 -9.73 -0.45 25.47
CA TRP A 206 -9.44 -0.39 26.91
C TRP A 206 -9.50 1.03 27.46
N VAL A 207 -9.02 2.02 26.71
CA VAL A 207 -8.96 3.42 27.16
C VAL A 207 -10.24 4.19 26.84
N SER A 208 -11.04 3.71 25.89
CA SER A 208 -12.30 4.33 25.44
C SER A 208 -12.20 5.84 25.11
N PRO A 209 -11.28 6.24 24.20
CA PRO A 209 -11.13 7.64 23.78
C PRO A 209 -12.35 8.17 23.02
N ASP A 210 -12.49 9.50 22.91
CA ASP A 210 -13.64 10.16 22.25
C ASP A 210 -13.90 9.58 20.84
N PRO A 211 -15.06 8.94 20.60
CA PRO A 211 -15.42 8.34 19.31
C PRO A 211 -15.48 9.34 18.15
N ARG A 212 -15.57 10.65 18.44
CA ARG A 212 -15.58 11.71 17.42
C ARG A 212 -14.19 12.00 16.87
N ASN A 213 -13.13 11.46 17.48
CA ASN A 213 -11.78 11.61 16.96
C ASN A 213 -11.63 10.80 15.65
N MET A 214 -11.20 11.49 14.60
CA MET A 214 -11.00 10.91 13.28
C MET A 214 -10.03 9.72 13.28
N VAL A 215 -8.96 9.77 14.08
CA VAL A 215 -7.99 8.66 14.17
C VAL A 215 -8.66 7.40 14.73
N VAL A 216 -9.50 7.56 15.74
CA VAL A 216 -10.27 6.46 16.34
C VAL A 216 -11.20 5.87 15.27
N GLN A 217 -11.99 6.70 14.59
CA GLN A 217 -12.90 6.24 13.53
C GLN A 217 -12.17 5.49 12.41
N LEU A 218 -11.00 5.97 11.98
CA LEU A 218 -10.20 5.31 10.95
C LEU A 218 -9.75 3.91 11.38
N VAL A 219 -9.30 3.74 12.62
CA VAL A 219 -8.87 2.44 13.14
C VAL A 219 -10.03 1.46 13.17
N TYR A 220 -11.22 1.89 13.61
CA TYR A 220 -12.42 1.05 13.56
C TYR A 220 -12.77 0.68 12.12
N ILE A 221 -12.86 1.65 11.20
CA ILE A 221 -13.18 1.40 9.78
C ILE A 221 -12.20 0.40 9.14
N ILE A 222 -10.90 0.52 9.45
CA ILE A 222 -9.87 -0.33 8.85
C ILE A 222 -9.95 -1.77 9.35
N THR A 223 -10.21 -1.95 10.63
CA THR A 223 -10.15 -3.27 11.28
C THR A 223 -11.50 -3.97 11.30
N GLU A 224 -12.63 -3.27 11.16
CA GLU A 224 -13.96 -3.88 11.22
C GLU A 224 -14.18 -5.00 10.20
N PRO A 225 -13.77 -4.88 8.92
CA PRO A 225 -13.95 -5.98 7.97
C PRO A 225 -13.27 -7.29 8.39
N VAL A 226 -12.23 -7.19 9.21
CA VAL A 226 -11.48 -8.33 9.74
C VAL A 226 -12.04 -8.80 11.08
N LEU A 227 -12.42 -7.89 11.98
CA LEU A 227 -12.88 -8.24 13.32
C LEU A 227 -14.37 -8.61 13.37
N GLU A 228 -15.22 -8.07 12.49
CA GLU A 228 -16.67 -8.37 12.48
C GLU A 228 -16.96 -9.87 12.29
N PRO A 229 -16.35 -10.58 11.32
CA PRO A 229 -16.54 -12.03 11.21
C PRO A 229 -16.03 -12.80 12.44
N LEU A 230 -14.93 -12.35 13.04
CA LEU A 230 -14.34 -13.00 14.22
C LEU A 230 -15.20 -12.81 15.48
N ARG A 231 -15.82 -11.63 15.65
CA ARG A 231 -16.76 -11.36 16.74
C ARG A 231 -18.02 -12.21 16.67
N LYS A 232 -18.41 -12.69 15.49
CA LYS A 232 -19.52 -13.65 15.33
C LYS A 232 -19.16 -15.03 15.88
N LEU A 233 -17.88 -15.40 15.87
CA LEU A 233 -17.38 -16.66 16.42
C LEU A 233 -17.05 -16.55 17.91
N ILE A 234 -16.44 -15.44 18.31
CA ILE A 234 -15.96 -15.21 19.68
C ILE A 234 -16.49 -13.84 20.13
N PRO A 235 -17.69 -13.79 20.72
CA PRO A 235 -18.30 -12.55 21.15
C PRO A 235 -17.44 -11.89 22.26
N PRO A 236 -17.42 -10.55 22.31
CA PRO A 236 -16.69 -9.82 23.35
C PRO A 236 -17.27 -10.13 24.74
N ILE A 237 -16.39 -10.31 25.73
CA ILE A 237 -16.78 -10.57 27.12
C ILE A 237 -16.54 -9.28 27.92
N GLY A 238 -17.62 -8.53 28.17
CA GLY A 238 -17.55 -7.24 28.86
C GLY A 238 -16.89 -6.15 28.00
N ILE A 239 -15.95 -5.40 28.57
CA ILE A 239 -15.23 -4.28 27.91
C ILE A 239 -14.04 -4.79 27.08
N ILE A 240 -13.62 -6.04 27.29
CA ILE A 240 -12.43 -6.62 26.65
C ILE A 240 -12.84 -7.34 25.36
N ASP A 241 -12.30 -6.85 24.25
CA ASP A 241 -12.51 -7.46 22.94
C ASP A 241 -11.49 -8.58 22.67
N PHE A 242 -11.78 -9.79 23.18
CA PHE A 242 -10.95 -10.98 22.94
C PHE A 242 -10.84 -11.35 21.45
N SER A 243 -11.81 -10.96 20.62
CA SER A 243 -11.74 -11.20 19.18
C SER A 243 -10.55 -10.47 18.54
N ALA A 244 -10.24 -9.26 19.01
CA ALA A 244 -9.10 -8.48 18.54
C ALA A 244 -7.76 -9.15 18.92
N PHE A 245 -7.67 -9.73 20.11
CA PHE A 245 -6.47 -10.44 20.57
C PHE A 245 -6.19 -11.68 19.71
N ILE A 246 -7.22 -12.49 19.45
CA ILE A 246 -7.11 -13.70 18.63
C ILE A 246 -6.79 -13.34 17.18
N ALA A 247 -7.43 -12.30 16.64
CA ALA A 247 -7.12 -11.79 15.31
C ALA A 247 -5.66 -11.35 15.22
N MET A 248 -5.17 -10.55 16.16
CA MET A 248 -3.78 -10.10 16.18
C MET A 248 -2.79 -11.27 16.11
N ILE A 249 -2.99 -12.31 16.92
CA ILE A 249 -2.17 -13.52 16.91
C ILE A 249 -2.25 -14.21 15.55
N ALA A 250 -3.46 -14.47 15.04
CA ALA A 250 -3.66 -15.16 13.77
C ALA A 250 -2.99 -14.45 12.60
N PHE A 251 -3.13 -13.13 12.52
CA PHE A 251 -2.51 -12.32 11.46
C PHE A 251 -0.98 -12.23 11.60
N TYR A 252 -0.47 -12.10 12.82
CA TYR A 252 0.97 -12.09 13.08
C TYR A 252 1.64 -13.41 12.67
N PHE A 253 1.15 -14.53 13.22
CA PHE A 253 1.71 -15.85 12.92
C PHE A 253 1.44 -16.27 11.47
N GLY A 254 0.25 -16.01 10.94
CA GLY A 254 -0.07 -16.27 9.54
C GLY A 254 0.84 -15.52 8.58
N GLY A 255 1.06 -14.22 8.83
CA GLY A 255 2.01 -13.41 8.05
C GLY A 255 3.44 -13.94 8.13
N MET A 256 3.90 -14.32 9.32
CA MET A 256 5.25 -14.86 9.55
C MET A 256 5.44 -16.20 8.84
N ILE A 257 4.49 -17.13 8.94
CA ILE A 257 4.56 -18.44 8.28
C ILE A 257 4.59 -18.27 6.76
N LEU A 258 3.65 -17.49 6.21
CA LEU A 258 3.56 -17.28 4.76
C LEU A 258 4.83 -16.61 4.21
N GLN A 259 5.39 -15.62 4.92
CA GLN A 259 6.68 -15.04 4.54
C GLN A 259 7.83 -16.04 4.66
N GLY A 260 7.85 -16.85 5.71
CA GLY A 260 8.85 -17.91 5.91
C GLY A 260 8.84 -18.92 4.77
N LEU A 261 7.66 -19.33 4.29
CA LEU A 261 7.51 -20.25 3.15
C LEU A 261 8.02 -19.66 1.84
N VAL A 262 7.89 -18.35 1.64
CA VAL A 262 8.27 -17.69 0.39
C VAL A 262 9.73 -17.23 0.40
N SER A 263 10.29 -16.96 1.58
CA SER A 263 11.65 -16.44 1.75
C SER A 263 12.76 -17.23 1.03
N PRO A 264 12.73 -18.59 0.93
CA PRO A 264 13.80 -19.34 0.29
C PRO A 264 13.83 -19.16 -1.24
N PHE A 265 12.75 -18.65 -1.83
CA PHE A 265 12.65 -18.42 -3.27
C PHE A 265 13.11 -17.03 -3.68
N ILE A 266 13.47 -16.17 -2.73
CA ILE A 266 14.00 -14.81 -2.98
C ILE A 266 15.53 -14.93 -3.15
N LEU A 267 16.03 -14.43 -4.28
CA LEU A 267 17.45 -14.40 -4.63
C LEU A 267 18.11 -13.08 -4.22
#